data_AF-A0A842SYJ9-F1
#
_entry.id   AF-A0A842SYJ9-F1
#
_cell.length_a   1.000
_cell.length_b   1.000
_cell.length_c   1.000
_cell.angle_alpha   90.00
_cell.angle_beta   90.00
_cell.angle_gamma   90.00
#
_symmetry.space_group_name_H-M   'P 1'
#
loop_
_entity.id
_entity.type
_entity.pdbx_description
1 polymer ?
#
loop_
_entity_poly.entity_id
_entity_poly.type
_entity_poly.pdbx_seq_one_letter_code
_entity_poly.pdbx_strand_id
1 'polypeptide(L)'
;MLAKRYNSDDNPVVPLNLTMKKNLSIVRRKIITGFYNFEKCPCSACSSDNFKSLSHKDRYGLPFQLVICKECGLIQNNPRIKEKSYNDYYNSHYRNLIWGWENPNKEHYKLEYIKGLKIYEYIEKAKILDKLPHDALILEVGCGTGGILKLFKEKGHKIKGCDLDEKYVKFGKNELDLDLYFGSLSSLKLEKKPNLIIYNHVFEHILNPNGELKILRKVLTKDSYLYIEVPGISKIKTNYESNFLQFIQFHHIFYFSFISLRNLMGINGFKLISADNNIRAIFKYVDGYEKKFRIINIYQETLNYLKYLEFRRKIILMKKWIFLPLFNLISHGNISSFLEKVKSIIQFFKRKL
;
A
#
# COMPACT_ATOMS: atom_id res chain seq x y z
N MET A 1 -13.17 -11.42 12.54
CA MET A 1 -13.70 -10.91 11.26
C MET A 1 -14.45 -9.60 11.47
N LEU A 2 -14.37 -8.67 10.53
CA LEU A 2 -15.11 -7.40 10.58
C LEU A 2 -16.59 -7.54 10.21
N ALA A 3 -16.91 -8.39 9.23
CA ALA A 3 -18.26 -8.75 8.79
C ALA A 3 -18.22 -10.05 7.97
N LYS A 4 -19.38 -10.66 7.68
CA LYS A 4 -19.48 -11.91 6.90
C LYS A 4 -18.82 -11.82 5.52
N ARG A 5 -18.94 -10.67 4.83
CA ARG A 5 -18.38 -10.43 3.48
C ARG A 5 -16.85 -10.51 3.37
N TYR A 6 -16.13 -10.55 4.49
CA TYR A 6 -14.68 -10.68 4.51
C TYR A 6 -14.22 -12.15 4.56
N ASN A 7 -15.16 -13.09 4.67
CA ASN A 7 -14.87 -14.52 4.47
C ASN A 7 -14.50 -14.76 3.00
N SER A 8 -13.69 -15.80 2.77
CA SER A 8 -13.33 -16.22 1.42
C SER A 8 -14.56 -16.75 0.69
N ASP A 9 -14.80 -16.26 -0.52
CA ASP A 9 -15.92 -16.63 -1.40
C ASP A 9 -15.55 -16.55 -2.89
N ASP A 10 -14.26 -16.44 -3.20
CA ASP A 10 -13.68 -16.28 -4.54
C ASP A 10 -14.17 -15.11 -5.39
N ASN A 11 -15.05 -14.25 -4.85
CA ASN A 11 -15.69 -13.19 -5.61
C ASN A 11 -14.90 -11.88 -5.55
N PRO A 12 -14.46 -11.35 -6.70
CA PRO A 12 -13.87 -10.01 -6.78
C PRO A 12 -14.91 -8.94 -6.41
N VAL A 13 -14.48 -7.90 -5.72
CA VAL A 13 -15.30 -6.71 -5.42
C VAL A 13 -14.95 -5.50 -6.27
N VAL A 14 -14.08 -5.70 -7.28
CA VAL A 14 -13.63 -4.72 -8.26
C VAL A 14 -13.74 -5.30 -9.67
N PRO A 15 -13.96 -4.47 -10.69
CA PRO A 15 -14.00 -4.92 -12.08
C PRO A 15 -12.63 -5.47 -12.52
N LEU A 16 -12.65 -6.48 -13.39
CA LEU A 16 -11.45 -7.15 -13.91
C LEU A 16 -11.49 -7.21 -15.43
N ASN A 17 -10.40 -6.78 -16.09
CA ASN A 17 -10.19 -7.01 -17.52
C ASN A 17 -9.68 -8.45 -17.79
N LEU A 18 -9.49 -8.81 -19.07
CA LEU A 18 -9.07 -10.15 -19.46
C LEU A 18 -7.69 -10.55 -18.89
N THR A 19 -6.71 -9.64 -18.96
CA THR A 19 -5.36 -9.85 -18.41
C THR A 19 -5.39 -10.11 -16.92
N MET A 20 -6.19 -9.34 -16.17
CA MET A 20 -6.38 -9.50 -14.73
C MET A 20 -7.07 -10.83 -14.42
N LYS A 21 -8.13 -11.20 -15.13
CA LYS A 21 -8.83 -12.48 -14.94
C LYS A 21 -7.89 -13.68 -15.15
N LYS A 22 -7.09 -13.65 -16.22
CA LYS A 22 -6.09 -14.70 -16.50
C LYS A 22 -5.09 -14.86 -15.35
N ASN A 23 -4.48 -13.75 -14.91
CA ASN A 23 -3.51 -13.78 -13.82
C ASN A 23 -4.13 -14.15 -12.47
N LEU A 24 -5.35 -13.70 -12.20
CA LEU A 24 -6.10 -14.06 -11.00
C LEU A 24 -6.32 -15.57 -10.91
N SER A 25 -6.73 -16.21 -12.02
CA SER A 25 -6.91 -17.66 -12.07
C SER A 25 -5.59 -18.42 -11.81
N ILE A 26 -4.47 -17.95 -12.36
CA ILE A 26 -3.15 -18.56 -12.15
C ILE A 26 -2.73 -18.45 -10.68
N VAL A 27 -2.84 -17.25 -10.10
CA VAL A 27 -2.49 -16.98 -8.70
C VAL A 27 -3.36 -17.81 -7.77
N ARG A 28 -4.68 -17.83 -7.99
CA ARG A 28 -5.61 -18.66 -7.21
C ARG A 28 -5.23 -20.13 -7.27
N ARG A 29 -4.93 -20.66 -8.47
CA ARG A 29 -4.47 -22.05 -8.61
C ARG A 29 -3.21 -22.31 -7.80
N LYS A 30 -2.20 -21.43 -7.90
CA LYS A 30 -0.94 -21.55 -7.14
C LYS A 30 -1.17 -21.55 -5.62
N ILE A 31 -2.15 -20.81 -5.11
CA ILE A 31 -2.51 -20.85 -3.69
C ILE A 31 -3.19 -22.18 -3.33
N ILE A 32 -4.22 -22.59 -4.07
CA ILE A 32 -5.01 -23.80 -3.78
C ILE A 32 -4.16 -25.08 -3.88
N THR A 33 -3.24 -25.16 -4.85
CA THR A 33 -2.36 -26.32 -5.01
C THR A 33 -1.18 -26.33 -4.04
N GLY A 34 -1.05 -25.34 -3.16
CA GLY A 34 0.06 -25.23 -2.20
C GLY A 34 1.41 -24.86 -2.84
N PHE A 35 1.44 -24.41 -4.10
CA PHE A 35 2.65 -23.87 -4.73
C PHE A 35 3.07 -22.55 -4.09
N TYR A 36 2.10 -21.71 -3.72
CA TYR A 36 2.33 -20.58 -2.83
C TYR A 36 2.21 -21.01 -1.38
N ASN A 37 3.33 -20.97 -0.68
CA ASN A 37 3.40 -21.32 0.73
C ASN A 37 3.26 -20.08 1.59
N PHE A 38 2.69 -20.28 2.78
CA PHE A 38 2.47 -19.23 3.75
C PHE A 38 3.14 -19.60 5.08
N GLU A 39 3.44 -18.59 5.88
CA GLU A 39 4.07 -18.74 7.20
C GLU A 39 3.42 -17.79 8.21
N LYS A 40 3.29 -18.26 9.45
CA LYS A 40 2.91 -17.38 10.56
C LYS A 40 4.11 -16.54 10.97
N CYS A 41 3.88 -15.28 11.27
CA CYS A 41 4.90 -14.39 11.79
C CYS A 41 4.38 -13.54 12.96
N PRO A 42 5.25 -13.18 13.92
CA PRO A 42 4.89 -12.22 14.97
C PRO A 42 4.69 -10.83 14.39
N CYS A 43 4.13 -9.93 15.19
CA CYS A 43 3.86 -8.57 14.76
C CYS A 43 5.17 -7.82 14.45
N SER A 44 5.32 -7.26 13.25
CA SER A 44 6.58 -6.65 12.84
C SER A 44 6.95 -5.39 13.63
N ALA A 45 6.01 -4.77 14.35
CA ALA A 45 6.27 -3.58 15.16
C ALA A 45 6.46 -3.85 16.66
N CYS A 46 5.98 -4.98 17.20
CA CYS A 46 5.99 -5.23 18.66
C CYS A 46 6.27 -6.69 19.05
N SER A 47 6.50 -7.57 18.08
CA SER A 47 6.77 -9.00 18.26
C SER A 47 5.66 -9.83 18.92
N SER A 48 4.50 -9.25 19.21
CA SER A 48 3.35 -10.00 19.74
C SER A 48 2.73 -10.94 18.71
N ASP A 49 2.26 -12.09 19.17
CA ASP A 49 1.44 -13.04 18.41
C ASP A 49 -0.08 -12.89 18.68
N ASN A 50 -0.48 -11.88 19.47
CA ASN A 50 -1.87 -11.63 19.82
C ASN A 50 -2.60 -10.85 18.72
N PHE A 51 -3.26 -11.58 17.83
CA PHE A 51 -3.93 -11.02 16.66
C PHE A 51 -5.46 -11.15 16.72
N LYS A 52 -6.15 -10.24 16.03
CA LYS A 52 -7.55 -10.40 15.64
C LYS A 52 -7.67 -10.46 14.11
N SER A 53 -8.34 -11.48 13.59
CA SER A 53 -8.61 -11.59 12.15
C SER A 53 -9.58 -10.49 11.67
N LEU A 54 -9.21 -9.81 10.59
CA LEU A 54 -10.00 -8.78 9.92
C LEU A 54 -10.64 -9.31 8.62
N SER A 55 -9.84 -9.96 7.76
CA SER A 55 -10.26 -10.49 6.46
C SER A 55 -9.62 -11.84 6.14
N HIS A 56 -10.33 -12.69 5.40
CA HIS A 56 -9.85 -13.97 4.86
C HIS A 56 -9.79 -13.97 3.32
N LYS A 57 -9.98 -12.80 2.70
CA LYS A 57 -9.77 -12.58 1.26
C LYS A 57 -9.37 -11.15 0.94
N ASP A 58 -8.84 -10.95 -0.26
CA ASP A 58 -8.53 -9.63 -0.80
C ASP A 58 -9.65 -9.09 -1.70
N ARG A 59 -9.42 -7.93 -2.32
CA ARG A 59 -10.36 -7.30 -3.27
C ARG A 59 -10.68 -8.16 -4.49
N TYR A 60 -9.83 -9.14 -4.83
CA TYR A 60 -10.00 -10.05 -5.96
C TYR A 60 -10.60 -11.40 -5.55
N GLY A 61 -10.87 -11.59 -4.26
CA GLY A 61 -11.33 -12.87 -3.74
C GLY A 61 -10.22 -13.91 -3.65
N LEU A 62 -8.94 -13.52 -3.63
CA LEU A 62 -7.85 -14.44 -3.35
C LEU A 62 -7.87 -14.82 -1.86
N PRO A 63 -7.77 -16.11 -1.52
CA PRO A 63 -7.71 -16.55 -0.13
C PRO A 63 -6.38 -16.13 0.50
N PHE A 64 -6.46 -15.27 1.51
CA PHE A 64 -5.32 -14.86 2.35
C PHE A 64 -5.84 -14.26 3.65
N GLN A 65 -5.01 -14.15 4.69
CA GLN A 65 -5.47 -13.65 5.99
C GLN A 65 -4.86 -12.30 6.35
N LEU A 66 -5.74 -11.33 6.64
CA LEU A 66 -5.39 -10.04 7.19
C LEU A 66 -5.74 -9.97 8.68
N VAL A 67 -4.77 -9.58 9.49
CA VAL A 67 -4.93 -9.47 10.95
C VAL A 67 -4.56 -8.08 11.44
N ILE A 68 -5.05 -7.73 12.63
CA ILE A 68 -4.60 -6.58 13.41
C ILE A 68 -3.99 -7.05 14.72
N CYS A 69 -2.83 -6.52 15.08
CA CYS A 69 -2.18 -6.79 16.36
C CYS A 69 -2.94 -6.09 17.50
N LYS A 70 -3.25 -6.82 18.58
CA LYS A 70 -3.95 -6.25 19.74
C LYS A 70 -3.05 -5.39 20.64
N GLU A 71 -1.73 -5.56 20.53
CA GLU A 71 -0.75 -4.86 21.37
C GLU A 71 -0.25 -3.53 20.78
N CYS A 72 -0.34 -3.34 19.47
CA CYS A 72 0.12 -2.10 18.82
C CYS A 72 -0.81 -1.55 17.73
N GLY A 73 -1.79 -2.33 17.26
CA GLY A 73 -2.73 -1.95 16.22
C GLY A 73 -2.18 -1.96 14.79
N LEU A 74 -0.97 -2.47 14.54
CA LEU A 74 -0.48 -2.72 13.17
C LEU A 74 -1.37 -3.76 12.48
N ILE A 75 -1.77 -3.46 11.25
CA ILE A 75 -2.47 -4.40 10.37
C ILE A 75 -1.43 -5.04 9.43
N GLN A 76 -1.39 -6.36 9.40
CA GLN A 76 -0.46 -7.12 8.57
C GLN A 76 -1.08 -8.42 8.06
N ASN A 77 -0.47 -8.99 7.03
CA ASN A 77 -0.79 -10.35 6.57
C ASN A 77 -0.26 -11.35 7.59
N ASN A 78 -1.11 -12.28 8.04
CA ASN A 78 -0.68 -13.38 8.89
C ASN A 78 -1.70 -14.55 8.83
N PRO A 79 -1.33 -15.73 8.33
CA PRO A 79 -0.02 -16.07 7.78
C PRO A 79 0.27 -15.28 6.49
N ARG A 80 1.52 -14.84 6.33
CA ARG A 80 1.99 -14.13 5.13
C ARG A 80 2.54 -15.13 4.11
N ILE A 81 2.56 -14.75 2.83
CA ILE A 81 3.22 -15.54 1.79
C ILE A 81 4.74 -15.60 2.04
N LYS A 82 5.34 -16.78 1.84
CA LYS A 82 6.78 -17.00 2.00
C LYS A 82 7.56 -16.33 0.86
N GLU A 83 8.79 -15.92 1.15
CA GLU A 83 9.65 -15.15 0.24
C GLU A 83 9.77 -15.75 -1.18
N LYS A 84 10.04 -17.06 -1.30
CA LYS A 84 10.12 -17.73 -2.62
C LYS A 84 8.82 -17.59 -3.42
N SER A 85 7.68 -17.84 -2.78
CA SER A 85 6.35 -17.72 -3.40
C SER A 85 6.00 -16.26 -3.70
N TYR A 86 6.43 -15.34 -2.83
CA TYR A 86 6.22 -13.91 -3.00
C TYR A 86 6.99 -13.35 -4.20
N ASN A 87 8.26 -13.74 -4.35
CA ASN A 87 9.09 -13.32 -5.47
C ASN A 87 8.52 -13.84 -6.80
N ASP A 88 8.05 -15.09 -6.85
CA ASP A 88 7.38 -15.64 -8.04
C ASP A 88 6.09 -14.85 -8.38
N TYR A 89 5.25 -14.57 -7.38
CA TYR A 89 4.06 -13.75 -7.55
C TYR A 89 4.40 -12.33 -8.05
N TYR A 90 5.38 -11.68 -7.42
CA TYR A 90 5.75 -10.29 -7.71
C TYR A 90 6.34 -10.15 -9.11
N ASN A 91 7.21 -11.06 -9.51
CA ASN A 91 7.89 -11.02 -10.81
C ASN A 91 6.97 -11.43 -11.97
N SER A 92 6.01 -12.33 -11.75
CA SER A 92 5.25 -12.94 -12.85
C SER A 92 3.81 -12.44 -12.99
N HIS A 93 3.20 -11.99 -11.89
CA HIS A 93 1.74 -11.82 -11.85
C HIS A 93 1.27 -10.48 -11.28
N TYR A 94 2.03 -9.88 -10.37
CA TYR A 94 1.65 -8.66 -9.66
C TYR A 94 1.23 -7.52 -10.61
N ARG A 95 2.14 -7.04 -11.46
CA ARG A 95 1.86 -5.87 -12.33
C ARG A 95 0.75 -6.15 -13.34
N ASN A 96 0.67 -7.36 -13.88
CA ASN A 96 -0.41 -7.77 -14.77
C ASN A 96 -1.78 -7.81 -14.07
N LEU A 97 -1.82 -8.16 -12.78
CA LEU A 97 -3.05 -8.16 -11.99
C LEU A 97 -3.47 -6.74 -11.56
N ILE A 98 -2.51 -5.83 -11.37
CA ILE A 98 -2.77 -4.44 -10.92
C ILE A 98 -3.06 -3.50 -12.08
N TRP A 99 -2.18 -3.44 -13.07
CA TRP A 99 -2.24 -2.49 -14.18
C TRP A 99 -2.97 -3.06 -15.39
N GLY A 100 -2.98 -4.38 -15.55
CA GLY A 100 -3.57 -5.03 -16.72
C GLY A 100 -2.75 -4.87 -18.01
N TRP A 101 -1.51 -4.36 -17.91
CA TRP A 101 -0.60 -4.14 -19.03
C TRP A 101 0.67 -4.97 -18.86
N GLU A 102 1.22 -5.47 -19.97
CA GLU A 102 2.38 -6.39 -19.96
C GLU A 102 3.74 -5.67 -19.95
N ASN A 103 3.78 -4.39 -20.33
CA ASN A 103 5.01 -3.61 -20.52
C ASN A 103 4.89 -2.18 -19.97
N PRO A 104 6.00 -1.56 -19.52
CA PRO A 104 6.03 -0.13 -19.18
C PRO A 104 5.69 0.72 -20.41
N ASN A 105 5.16 1.91 -20.18
CA ASN A 105 4.79 2.83 -21.25
C ASN A 105 4.87 4.29 -20.75
N LYS A 106 4.67 5.24 -21.67
CA LYS A 106 4.74 6.67 -21.37
C LYS A 106 3.70 7.12 -20.32
N GLU A 107 2.57 6.44 -20.20
CA GLU A 107 1.56 6.77 -19.19
C GLU A 107 2.03 6.44 -17.77
N HIS A 108 2.73 5.30 -17.58
CA HIS A 108 3.36 5.00 -16.29
C HIS A 108 4.35 6.09 -15.86
N TYR A 109 5.23 6.49 -16.78
CA TYR A 109 6.18 7.59 -16.56
C TYR A 109 5.47 8.89 -16.16
N LYS A 110 4.45 9.31 -16.91
CA LYS A 110 3.70 10.54 -16.61
C LYS A 110 3.08 10.51 -15.22
N LEU A 111 2.48 9.38 -14.83
CA LEU A 111 1.87 9.22 -13.50
C LEU A 111 2.94 9.28 -12.39
N GLU A 112 4.09 8.62 -12.59
CA GLU A 112 5.23 8.69 -11.66
C GLU A 112 5.80 10.10 -11.57
N TYR A 113 5.94 10.81 -12.68
CA TYR A 113 6.42 12.20 -12.70
C TYR A 113 5.48 13.15 -11.93
N ILE A 114 4.16 13.00 -12.13
CA ILE A 114 3.14 13.77 -11.37
C ILE A 114 3.24 13.46 -9.86
N LYS A 115 3.51 12.20 -9.48
CA LYS A 115 3.79 11.87 -8.07
C LYS A 115 5.06 12.57 -7.60
N GLY A 116 6.11 12.59 -8.44
CA GLY A 116 7.34 13.33 -8.20
C GLY A 116 7.05 14.77 -7.79
N LEU A 117 6.19 15.48 -8.52
CA LEU A 117 5.82 16.88 -8.22
C LEU A 117 5.24 17.00 -6.81
N LYS A 118 4.31 16.12 -6.45
CA LYS A 118 3.66 16.11 -5.12
C LYS A 118 4.63 15.76 -4.00
N ILE A 119 5.59 14.88 -4.26
CA ILE A 119 6.65 14.50 -3.31
C ILE A 119 7.59 15.69 -3.11
N TYR A 120 8.07 16.29 -4.20
CA TYR A 120 8.96 17.45 -4.17
C TYR A 120 8.33 18.62 -3.39
N GLU A 121 7.10 19.01 -3.73
CA GLU A 121 6.35 20.06 -3.02
C GLU A 121 6.20 19.77 -1.53
N TYR A 122 5.98 18.51 -1.15
CA TYR A 122 5.85 18.12 0.25
C TYR A 122 7.19 18.24 0.99
N ILE A 123 8.29 17.81 0.37
CA ILE A 123 9.64 17.89 0.94
C ILE A 123 10.12 19.35 1.04
N GLU A 124 9.75 20.18 0.06
CA GLU A 124 9.95 21.63 0.07
C GLU A 124 9.19 22.29 1.22
N LYS A 125 7.89 22.03 1.36
CA LYS A 125 7.06 22.55 2.48
C LYS A 125 7.58 22.11 3.85
N ALA A 126 8.18 20.92 3.93
CA ALA A 126 8.83 20.42 5.14
C ALA A 126 10.21 21.06 5.41
N LYS A 127 10.66 22.01 4.56
CA LYS A 127 11.97 22.68 4.63
C LYS A 127 13.14 21.70 4.63
N ILE A 128 13.00 20.61 3.88
CA ILE A 128 14.05 19.59 3.77
C ILE A 128 14.95 19.88 2.57
N LEU A 129 14.40 20.36 1.45
CA LEU A 129 15.20 20.71 0.27
C LEU A 129 16.29 21.74 0.60
N ASP A 130 15.95 22.79 1.36
CA ASP A 130 16.89 23.82 1.82
C ASP A 130 18.05 23.29 2.67
N LYS A 131 17.89 22.08 3.23
CA LYS A 131 18.90 21.40 4.07
C LYS A 131 19.72 20.39 3.29
N LEU A 132 19.38 20.12 2.04
CA LEU A 132 20.16 19.24 1.18
C LEU A 132 21.32 20.03 0.56
N PRO A 133 22.51 19.42 0.39
CA PRO A 133 23.58 20.08 -0.34
C PRO A 133 23.20 20.29 -1.81
N HIS A 134 23.84 21.25 -2.48
CA HIS A 134 23.60 21.53 -3.90
C HIS A 134 23.75 20.28 -4.80
N ASP A 135 24.72 19.41 -4.50
CA ASP A 135 24.97 18.17 -5.23
C ASP A 135 24.32 16.92 -4.58
N ALA A 136 23.21 17.11 -3.88
CA ALA A 136 22.52 16.06 -3.15
C ALA A 136 22.22 14.84 -4.03
N LEU A 137 22.52 13.66 -3.51
CA LEU A 137 22.14 12.39 -4.12
C LEU A 137 20.77 11.95 -3.59
N ILE A 138 19.82 11.81 -4.50
CA ILE A 138 18.46 11.33 -4.25
C ILE A 138 18.38 9.87 -4.70
N LEU A 139 18.07 8.98 -3.77
CA LEU A 139 17.89 7.55 -4.03
C LEU A 139 16.40 7.20 -3.97
N GLU A 140 15.88 6.53 -4.99
CA GLU A 140 14.54 5.94 -4.94
C GLU A 140 14.63 4.40 -4.94
N VAL A 141 13.93 3.76 -4.00
CA VAL A 141 13.80 2.30 -3.93
C VAL A 141 12.42 1.91 -4.44
N GLY A 142 12.38 0.98 -5.40
CA GLY A 142 11.20 0.67 -6.21
C GLY A 142 10.87 1.79 -7.18
N CYS A 143 11.87 2.23 -7.95
CA CYS A 143 11.78 3.44 -8.77
C CYS A 143 10.90 3.32 -10.01
N GLY A 144 10.38 2.14 -10.34
CA GLY A 144 9.56 1.95 -11.54
C GLY A 144 10.27 2.43 -12.80
N THR A 145 9.62 3.29 -13.60
CA THR A 145 10.23 3.89 -14.78
C THR A 145 11.23 5.01 -14.46
N GLY A 146 11.32 5.43 -13.21
CA GLY A 146 12.15 6.55 -12.74
C GLY A 146 11.49 7.91 -12.88
N GLY A 147 10.16 7.98 -13.09
CA GLY A 147 9.46 9.25 -13.29
C GLY A 147 9.59 10.23 -12.11
N ILE A 148 9.61 9.71 -10.88
CA ILE A 148 9.85 10.53 -9.68
C ILE A 148 11.28 11.10 -9.73
N LEU A 149 12.29 10.25 -9.94
CA LEU A 149 13.69 10.68 -10.05
C LEU A 149 13.95 11.67 -11.20
N LYS A 150 13.23 11.55 -12.32
CA LYS A 150 13.36 12.47 -13.45
C LYS A 150 13.13 13.92 -13.02
N LEU A 151 12.10 14.17 -12.19
CA LEU A 151 11.85 15.49 -11.64
C LEU A 151 13.04 15.99 -10.79
N PHE A 152 13.57 15.15 -9.90
CA PHE A 152 14.71 15.54 -9.06
C PHE A 152 15.98 15.83 -9.90
N LYS A 153 16.19 15.08 -11.00
CA LYS A 153 17.27 15.34 -11.97
C LYS A 153 17.10 16.71 -12.62
N GLU A 154 15.88 17.04 -13.07
CA GLU A 154 15.56 18.34 -13.68
C GLU A 154 15.69 19.51 -12.69
N LYS A 155 15.56 19.25 -11.39
CA LYS A 155 15.83 20.20 -10.30
C LYS A 155 17.32 20.30 -9.92
N GLY A 156 18.20 19.64 -10.66
CA GLY A 156 19.65 19.75 -10.50
C GLY A 156 20.27 18.75 -9.51
N HIS A 157 19.50 17.80 -8.99
CA HIS A 157 20.04 16.80 -8.06
C HIS A 157 20.70 15.62 -8.80
N LYS A 158 21.66 14.98 -8.12
CA LYS A 158 22.16 13.66 -8.52
C LYS A 158 21.10 12.62 -8.17
N ILE A 159 20.89 11.65 -9.04
CA ILE A 159 19.85 10.63 -8.85
C ILE A 159 20.43 9.23 -8.94
N LYS A 160 19.83 8.31 -8.18
CA LYS A 160 20.03 6.87 -8.30
C LYS A 160 18.68 6.17 -8.04
N GLY A 161 18.35 5.15 -8.81
CA GLY A 161 17.16 4.35 -8.55
C GLY A 161 17.47 2.85 -8.50
N CYS A 162 16.67 2.08 -7.78
CA CYS A 162 16.67 0.62 -7.92
C CYS A 162 15.25 0.06 -7.98
N ASP A 163 15.03 -0.96 -8.81
CA ASP A 163 13.75 -1.67 -8.93
C ASP A 163 13.98 -3.15 -9.28
N LEU A 164 13.02 -4.00 -8.91
CA LEU A 164 13.05 -5.44 -9.15
C LEU A 164 12.45 -5.84 -10.50
N ASP A 165 11.94 -4.89 -11.29
CA ASP A 165 11.45 -5.13 -12.65
C ASP A 165 12.43 -4.58 -13.69
N GLU A 166 13.14 -5.49 -14.35
CA GLU A 166 14.15 -5.16 -15.35
C GLU A 166 13.58 -4.35 -16.52
N LYS A 167 12.31 -4.59 -16.94
CA LYS A 167 11.72 -3.88 -18.07
C LYS A 167 11.57 -2.39 -17.77
N TYR A 168 11.17 -2.06 -16.55
CA TYR A 168 10.98 -0.67 -16.12
C TYR A 168 12.32 0.04 -15.90
N VAL A 169 13.31 -0.66 -15.34
CA VAL A 169 14.69 -0.15 -15.24
C VAL A 169 15.27 0.14 -16.63
N LYS A 170 15.10 -0.78 -17.59
CA LYS A 170 15.54 -0.57 -18.98
C LYS A 170 14.85 0.62 -19.64
N PHE A 171 13.54 0.79 -19.43
CA PHE A 171 12.81 1.95 -19.91
C PHE A 171 13.42 3.27 -19.37
N GLY A 172 13.60 3.39 -18.05
CA GLY A 172 14.12 4.62 -17.47
C GLY A 172 15.56 4.93 -17.87
N LYS A 173 16.39 3.90 -18.08
CA LYS A 173 17.74 4.06 -18.65
C LYS A 173 17.72 4.58 -20.08
N ASN A 174 17.01 3.87 -20.96
CA ASN A 174 17.11 4.07 -22.39
C ASN A 174 16.30 5.29 -22.86
N GLU A 175 15.12 5.50 -22.29
CA GLU A 175 14.17 6.52 -22.75
C GLU A 175 14.30 7.85 -21.98
N LEU A 176 14.80 7.81 -20.74
CA LEU A 176 14.83 8.98 -19.85
C LEU A 176 16.24 9.41 -19.40
N ASP A 177 17.27 8.64 -19.79
CA ASP A 177 18.67 8.84 -19.40
C ASP A 177 18.84 8.89 -17.87
N LEU A 178 18.31 7.88 -17.16
CA LEU A 178 18.38 7.82 -15.70
C LEU A 178 19.37 6.75 -15.21
N ASP A 179 20.09 7.07 -14.13
CA ASP A 179 20.96 6.11 -13.45
C ASP A 179 20.14 5.17 -12.55
N LEU A 180 19.63 4.10 -13.15
CA LEU A 180 18.82 3.08 -12.49
C LEU A 180 19.58 1.76 -12.33
N TYR A 181 19.21 0.95 -11.35
CA TYR A 181 19.80 -0.35 -11.08
C TYR A 181 18.73 -1.43 -11.01
N PHE A 182 18.95 -2.54 -11.71
CA PHE A 182 18.09 -3.71 -11.61
C PHE A 182 18.52 -4.53 -10.39
N GLY A 183 17.67 -4.54 -9.36
CA GLY A 183 17.92 -5.24 -8.11
C GLY A 183 17.36 -4.48 -6.91
N SER A 184 17.64 -5.01 -5.73
CA SER A 184 17.19 -4.44 -4.45
C SER A 184 18.19 -3.44 -3.89
N LEU A 185 17.77 -2.68 -2.87
CA LEU A 185 18.68 -1.85 -2.08
C LEU A 185 19.85 -2.65 -1.49
N SER A 186 19.64 -3.91 -1.10
CA SER A 186 20.68 -4.75 -0.49
C SER A 186 21.83 -5.10 -1.45
N SER A 187 21.53 -5.18 -2.75
CA SER A 187 22.49 -5.48 -3.83
C SER A 187 23.08 -4.23 -4.48
N LEU A 188 22.48 -3.06 -4.23
CA LEU A 188 22.89 -1.80 -4.83
C LEU A 188 24.22 -1.33 -4.22
N LYS A 189 25.23 -1.14 -5.08
CA LYS A 189 26.49 -0.49 -4.70
C LYS A 189 26.38 1.01 -4.92
N LEU A 190 26.76 1.78 -3.89
CA LEU A 190 26.70 3.24 -3.89
C LEU A 190 28.10 3.80 -3.63
N GLU A 191 28.57 4.67 -4.51
CA GLU A 191 29.85 5.39 -4.35
C GLU A 191 29.71 6.53 -3.31
N LYS A 192 28.57 7.20 -3.31
CA LYS A 192 28.20 8.25 -2.36
C LYS A 192 26.93 7.83 -1.60
N LYS A 193 26.88 8.08 -0.29
CA LYS A 193 25.67 7.86 0.49
C LYS A 193 24.59 8.91 0.13
N PRO A 194 23.32 8.51 0.00
CA PRO A 194 22.25 9.41 -0.42
C PRO A 194 21.89 10.42 0.67
N ASN A 195 21.56 11.63 0.26
CA ASN A 195 21.09 12.70 1.14
C ASN A 195 19.57 12.61 1.38
N LEU A 196 18.83 12.07 0.42
CA LEU A 196 17.41 11.74 0.53
C LEU A 196 17.16 10.35 -0.05
N ILE A 197 16.46 9.50 0.69
CA ILE A 197 15.97 8.21 0.22
C ILE A 197 14.45 8.28 0.14
N ILE A 198 13.86 7.79 -0.94
CA ILE A 198 12.42 7.81 -1.22
C ILE A 198 11.91 6.36 -1.32
N TYR A 199 10.90 6.03 -0.51
CA TYR A 199 10.01 4.88 -0.73
C TYR A 199 8.61 5.41 -1.01
N ASN A 200 8.13 5.29 -2.24
CA ASN A 200 6.76 5.62 -2.61
C ASN A 200 6.00 4.34 -2.95
N HIS A 201 5.05 3.92 -2.11
CA HIS A 201 4.23 2.72 -2.34
C HIS A 201 5.03 1.42 -2.51
N VAL A 202 6.11 1.29 -1.74
CA VAL A 202 7.01 0.13 -1.74
C VAL A 202 7.12 -0.49 -0.35
N PHE A 203 7.17 0.36 0.69
CA PHE A 203 7.45 -0.09 2.06
C PHE A 203 6.39 -1.07 2.59
N GLU A 204 5.14 -0.96 2.13
CA GLU A 204 4.05 -1.86 2.47
C GLU A 204 4.12 -3.25 1.81
N HIS A 205 5.00 -3.42 0.82
CA HIS A 205 5.24 -4.68 0.10
C HIS A 205 6.44 -5.46 0.68
N ILE A 206 7.25 -4.85 1.54
CA ILE A 206 8.47 -5.46 2.05
C ILE A 206 8.12 -6.53 3.07
N LEU A 207 8.46 -7.79 2.82
CA LEU A 207 8.15 -8.88 3.75
C LEU A 207 8.78 -8.63 5.14
N ASN A 208 10.06 -8.28 5.19
CA ASN A 208 10.80 -8.03 6.43
C ASN A 208 11.18 -6.54 6.59
N PRO A 209 10.27 -5.67 7.04
CA PRO A 209 10.55 -4.23 7.12
C PRO A 209 11.66 -3.89 8.12
N ASN A 210 11.80 -4.65 9.21
CA ASN A 210 12.90 -4.47 10.17
C ASN A 210 14.27 -4.79 9.52
N GLY A 211 14.32 -5.83 8.69
CA GLY A 211 15.49 -6.18 7.89
C GLY A 211 15.86 -5.08 6.89
N GLU A 212 14.87 -4.54 6.18
CA GLU A 212 15.07 -3.42 5.26
C GLU A 212 15.58 -2.17 5.99
N LEU A 213 14.97 -1.81 7.13
CA LEU A 213 15.41 -0.67 7.94
C LEU A 213 16.83 -0.88 8.48
N LYS A 214 17.24 -2.13 8.76
CA LYS A 214 18.63 -2.47 9.09
C LYS A 214 19.59 -2.26 7.93
N ILE A 215 19.18 -2.55 6.69
CA ILE A 215 19.97 -2.25 5.48
C ILE A 215 20.04 -0.73 5.29
N LEU A 216 18.92 -0.02 5.44
CA LEU A 216 18.85 1.44 5.33
C LEU A 216 19.84 2.13 6.26
N ARG A 217 19.96 1.69 7.51
CA ARG A 217 20.94 2.22 8.46
C ARG A 217 22.39 2.15 7.97
N LYS A 218 22.75 1.17 7.14
CA LYS A 218 24.10 1.04 6.57
C LYS A 218 24.36 2.04 5.45
N VAL A 219 23.34 2.33 4.64
CA VAL A 219 23.45 3.26 3.50
C VAL A 219 23.24 4.73 3.90
N LEU A 220 22.54 4.99 5.00
CA LEU A 220 22.29 6.35 5.50
C LEU A 220 23.52 6.96 6.17
N THR A 221 23.51 8.29 6.25
CA THR A 221 24.33 9.10 7.15
C THR A 221 23.43 9.79 8.18
N LYS A 222 24.03 10.45 9.19
CA LYS A 222 23.28 11.29 10.15
C LYS A 222 22.54 12.47 9.50
N ASP A 223 22.95 12.85 8.29
CA ASP A 223 22.39 13.99 7.54
C ASP A 223 21.39 13.56 6.48
N SER A 224 21.28 12.26 6.23
CA SER A 224 20.31 11.69 5.31
C SER A 224 18.89 11.78 5.84
N TYR A 225 17.95 12.08 4.95
CA TYR A 225 16.51 12.00 5.20
C TYR A 225 15.92 10.75 4.52
N LEU A 226 14.93 10.16 5.15
CA LEU A 226 14.14 9.06 4.60
C LEU A 226 12.70 9.52 4.43
N TYR A 227 12.25 9.63 3.20
CA TYR A 227 10.86 9.85 2.84
C TYR A 227 10.16 8.50 2.62
N ILE A 228 9.00 8.33 3.25
CA ILE A 228 8.12 7.18 3.05
C ILE A 228 6.71 7.69 2.79
N GLU A 229 6.09 7.18 1.71
CA GLU A 229 4.65 7.27 1.45
C GLU A 229 4.09 5.86 1.29
N VAL A 230 3.03 5.56 2.03
CA VAL A 230 2.32 4.28 1.98
C VAL A 230 0.80 4.49 1.92
N PRO A 231 0.04 3.53 1.36
CA PRO A 231 -1.42 3.56 1.40
C PRO A 231 -1.92 3.64 2.84
N GLY A 232 -2.70 4.69 3.13
CA GLY A 232 -3.21 4.92 4.47
C GLY A 232 -4.63 4.46 4.70
N ILE A 233 -4.86 3.77 5.83
CA ILE A 233 -6.22 3.36 6.24
C ILE A 233 -7.16 4.57 6.37
N SER A 234 -6.64 5.74 6.74
CA SER A 234 -7.40 7.00 6.86
C SER A 234 -8.04 7.45 5.53
N LYS A 235 -7.51 6.98 4.39
CA LYS A 235 -8.00 7.31 3.05
C LYS A 235 -9.07 6.38 2.52
N ILE A 236 -9.40 5.31 3.23
CA ILE A 236 -10.44 4.37 2.79
C ILE A 236 -11.80 5.07 2.64
N LYS A 237 -12.11 6.00 3.56
CA LYS A 237 -13.37 6.75 3.52
C LYS A 237 -13.55 7.53 2.21
N THR A 238 -12.50 8.22 1.76
CA THR A 238 -12.54 9.11 0.58
C THR A 238 -12.27 8.37 -0.72
N ASN A 239 -11.23 7.53 -0.76
CA ASN A 239 -10.73 6.95 -2.00
C ASN A 239 -11.47 5.65 -2.38
N TYR A 240 -12.17 5.04 -1.44
CA TYR A 240 -12.86 3.75 -1.63
C TYR A 240 -14.31 3.79 -1.15
N GLU A 241 -14.90 4.97 -0.98
CA GLU A 241 -16.27 5.15 -0.46
C GLU A 241 -16.53 4.35 0.85
N SER A 242 -15.56 4.33 1.76
CA SER A 242 -15.59 3.53 3.00
C SER A 242 -15.58 2.01 2.81
N ASN A 243 -15.29 1.50 1.61
CA ASN A 243 -15.19 0.08 1.32
C ASN A 243 -13.79 -0.46 1.61
N PHE A 244 -13.54 -0.85 2.87
CA PHE A 244 -12.24 -1.40 3.27
C PHE A 244 -11.83 -2.63 2.44
N LEU A 245 -12.74 -3.53 2.09
CA LEU A 245 -12.40 -4.70 1.27
C LEU A 245 -11.82 -4.34 -0.12
N GLN A 246 -12.17 -3.19 -0.73
CA GLN A 246 -11.54 -2.75 -1.98
C GLN A 246 -10.11 -2.24 -1.81
N PHE A 247 -9.74 -1.82 -0.59
CA PHE A 247 -8.40 -1.39 -0.24
C PHE A 247 -7.46 -2.57 0.05
N ILE A 248 -8.01 -3.75 0.36
CA ILE A 248 -7.24 -4.95 0.66
C ILE A 248 -6.71 -5.57 -0.63
N GLN A 249 -5.39 -5.70 -0.74
CA GLN A 249 -4.68 -6.24 -1.90
C GLN A 249 -3.71 -7.34 -1.47
N PHE A 250 -3.68 -8.46 -2.20
CA PHE A 250 -2.85 -9.62 -1.86
C PHE A 250 -1.34 -9.31 -1.68
N HIS A 251 -0.81 -8.32 -2.41
CA HIS A 251 0.61 -7.95 -2.38
C HIS A 251 0.96 -6.94 -1.27
N HIS A 252 -0.03 -6.30 -0.64
CA HIS A 252 0.21 -5.45 0.51
C HIS A 252 0.39 -6.33 1.75
N ILE A 253 1.62 -6.43 2.24
CA ILE A 253 1.95 -7.18 3.45
C ILE A 253 1.51 -6.40 4.69
N PHE A 254 1.62 -5.06 4.63
CA PHE A 254 1.28 -4.15 5.71
C PHE A 254 0.23 -3.13 5.29
N TYR A 255 -0.60 -2.70 6.25
CA TYR A 255 -1.60 -1.66 6.05
C TYR A 255 -1.47 -0.64 7.18
N PHE A 256 -0.95 0.53 6.83
CA PHE A 256 -0.53 1.49 7.82
C PHE A 256 -1.62 2.51 8.15
N SER A 257 -1.75 2.80 9.43
CA SER A 257 -2.05 4.15 9.92
C SER A 257 -0.75 4.91 10.16
N PHE A 258 -0.84 6.23 10.28
CA PHE A 258 0.31 7.07 10.61
C PHE A 258 1.01 6.61 11.90
N ILE A 259 0.24 6.32 12.95
CA ILE A 259 0.81 5.87 14.23
C ILE A 259 1.46 4.50 14.11
N SER A 260 0.90 3.57 13.34
CA SER A 260 1.52 2.25 13.12
C SER A 260 2.83 2.34 12.34
N LEU A 261 2.90 3.24 11.34
CA LEU A 261 4.16 3.52 10.62
C LEU A 261 5.17 4.16 11.58
N ARG A 262 4.77 5.19 12.35
CA ARG A 262 5.62 5.82 13.38
C ARG A 262 6.16 4.78 14.36
N ASN A 263 5.32 3.86 14.83
CA ASN A 263 5.73 2.81 15.76
C ASN A 263 6.82 1.94 15.15
N LEU A 264 6.59 1.40 13.95
CA LEU A 264 7.54 0.54 13.24
C LEU A 264 8.87 1.26 12.94
N MET A 265 8.80 2.52 12.51
CA MET A 265 10.00 3.33 12.24
C MET A 265 10.75 3.64 13.54
N GLY A 266 10.05 4.02 14.60
CA GLY A 266 10.64 4.41 15.87
C GLY A 266 11.38 3.30 16.59
N ILE A 267 10.85 2.07 16.60
CA ILE A 267 11.55 0.91 17.16
C ILE A 267 12.81 0.52 16.37
N ASN A 268 12.98 1.05 15.15
CA ASN A 268 14.16 0.85 14.31
C ASN A 268 15.11 2.07 14.32
N GLY A 269 14.93 3.01 15.25
CA GLY A 269 15.81 4.16 15.43
C GLY A 269 15.51 5.34 14.49
N PHE A 270 14.37 5.33 13.80
CA PHE A 270 13.97 6.42 12.92
C PHE A 270 13.05 7.40 13.64
N LYS A 271 13.56 8.62 13.85
CA LYS A 271 12.81 9.74 14.43
C LYS A 271 12.02 10.46 13.34
N LEU A 272 10.74 10.70 13.62
CA LEU A 272 9.87 11.47 12.74
C LEU A 272 10.28 12.95 12.70
N ILE A 273 10.31 13.53 11.49
CA ILE A 273 10.57 14.95 11.25
C ILE A 273 9.30 15.67 10.77
N SER A 274 8.57 15.09 9.81
CA SER A 274 7.35 15.65 9.26
C SER A 274 6.43 14.52 8.82
N ALA A 275 5.11 14.72 8.90
CA ALA A 275 4.11 13.80 8.36
C ALA A 275 2.82 14.53 8.00
N ASP A 276 1.98 13.89 7.19
CA ASP A 276 0.65 14.39 6.88
C ASP A 276 -0.44 13.30 6.86
N ASN A 277 -1.66 13.73 6.52
CA ASN A 277 -2.84 12.86 6.47
C ASN A 277 -2.82 11.84 5.33
N ASN A 278 -1.94 11.98 4.34
CA ASN A 278 -1.72 11.00 3.27
C ASN A 278 -0.74 9.89 3.68
N ILE A 279 -0.22 9.94 4.92
CA ILE A 279 0.86 9.07 5.40
C ILE A 279 2.11 9.24 4.51
N ARG A 280 2.37 10.47 4.10
CA ARG A 280 3.67 10.93 3.65
C ARG A 280 4.42 11.34 4.90
N ALA A 281 5.63 10.82 5.09
CA ALA A 281 6.41 11.08 6.28
C ALA A 281 7.91 11.16 5.96
N ILE A 282 8.60 12.05 6.66
CA ILE A 282 10.05 12.21 6.60
C ILE A 282 10.62 11.80 7.96
N PHE A 283 11.63 10.95 7.92
CA PHE A 283 12.34 10.46 9.08
C PHE A 283 13.84 10.78 8.98
N LYS A 284 14.51 10.84 10.13
CA LYS A 284 15.97 10.74 10.23
C LYS A 284 16.33 9.57 11.12
N TYR A 285 17.40 8.87 10.77
CA TYR A 285 17.99 7.90 11.68
C TYR A 285 18.68 8.63 12.83
N VAL A 286 18.43 8.21 14.06
CA VAL A 286 19.06 8.74 15.27
C VAL A 286 19.51 7.54 16.10
N ASP A 287 20.83 7.39 16.27
CA ASP A 287 21.39 6.25 16.97
C ASP A 287 20.92 6.20 18.43
N GLY A 288 20.48 5.02 18.87
CA GLY A 288 19.93 4.79 20.21
C GLY A 288 18.52 5.36 20.43
N TYR A 289 17.86 5.92 19.42
CA TYR A 289 16.49 6.44 19.54
C TYR A 289 15.49 5.33 19.91
N GLU A 290 15.68 4.13 19.38
CA GLU A 290 14.85 2.95 19.66
C GLU A 290 14.79 2.60 21.16
N LYS A 291 15.87 2.84 21.91
CA LYS A 291 15.94 2.57 23.37
C LYS A 291 15.00 3.46 24.18
N LYS A 292 14.70 4.65 23.67
CA LYS A 292 13.80 5.62 24.30
C LYS A 292 12.40 5.58 23.70
N PHE A 293 12.21 4.89 22.58
CA PHE A 293 10.96 4.88 21.85
C PHE A 293 9.91 4.02 22.54
N ARG A 294 8.69 4.53 22.63
CA ARG A 294 7.53 3.81 23.18
C ARG A 294 6.46 3.65 22.11
N ILE A 295 6.02 2.41 21.95
CA ILE A 295 4.92 2.04 21.06
C ILE A 295 3.63 2.62 21.63
N ILE A 296 2.82 3.24 20.77
CA ILE A 296 1.46 3.66 21.10
C ILE A 296 0.51 2.58 20.60
N ASN A 297 -0.29 1.99 21.48
CA ASN A 297 -1.28 1.00 21.09
C ASN A 297 -2.54 1.68 20.54
N ILE A 298 -2.76 1.53 19.22
CA ILE A 298 -3.91 2.09 18.50
C ILE A 298 -4.90 1.02 18.04
N TYR A 299 -4.86 -0.17 18.66
CA TYR A 299 -5.70 -1.31 18.28
C TYR A 299 -7.20 -0.97 18.31
N GLN A 300 -7.68 -0.44 19.43
CA GLN A 300 -9.11 -0.19 19.62
C GLN A 300 -9.62 0.92 18.70
N GLU A 301 -8.85 2.00 18.55
CA GLU A 301 -9.14 3.13 17.67
C GLU A 301 -9.24 2.67 16.22
N THR A 302 -8.24 1.91 15.75
CA THR A 302 -8.20 1.37 14.40
C THR A 302 -9.37 0.42 14.15
N LEU A 303 -9.65 -0.48 15.09
CA LEU A 303 -10.77 -1.42 14.97
C LEU A 303 -12.13 -0.69 14.93
N ASN A 304 -12.31 0.34 15.75
CA ASN A 304 -13.53 1.15 15.76
C ASN A 304 -13.69 1.93 14.44
N TYR A 305 -12.60 2.48 13.90
CA TYR A 305 -12.63 3.14 12.59
C TYR A 305 -13.01 2.17 11.47
N LEU A 306 -12.44 0.96 11.43
CA LEU A 306 -12.81 -0.05 10.43
C LEU A 306 -14.30 -0.48 10.54
N LYS A 307 -14.82 -0.62 11.77
CA LYS A 307 -16.26 -0.86 12.00
C LYS A 307 -17.12 0.30 11.51
N TYR A 308 -16.70 1.55 11.76
CA TYR A 308 -17.37 2.75 11.26
C TYR A 308 -17.40 2.80 9.73
N LEU A 309 -16.29 2.46 9.06
CA LEU A 309 -16.25 2.37 7.60
C LEU A 309 -17.24 1.33 7.07
N GLU A 310 -17.29 0.15 7.69
CA GLU A 310 -18.22 -0.90 7.30
C GLU A 310 -19.69 -0.49 7.51
N PHE A 311 -20.00 0.21 8.60
CA PHE A 311 -21.31 0.80 8.84
C PHE A 311 -21.67 1.84 7.77
N ARG A 312 -20.76 2.79 7.48
CA ARG A 312 -20.98 3.81 6.44
C ARG A 312 -21.17 3.23 5.06
N ARG A 313 -20.39 2.20 4.70
CA ARG A 313 -20.54 1.49 3.43
C ARG A 313 -21.97 0.95 3.28
N LYS A 314 -22.55 0.36 4.33
CA LYS A 314 -23.94 -0.11 4.30
C LYS A 314 -24.92 1.03 4.06
N ILE A 315 -24.75 2.17 4.72
CA ILE A 315 -25.58 3.38 4.50
C ILE A 315 -25.47 3.86 3.04
N ILE A 316 -24.25 3.95 2.49
CA ILE A 316 -24.02 4.40 1.11
C ILE A 316 -24.73 3.48 0.13
N LEU A 317 -24.65 2.15 0.33
CA LEU A 317 -25.38 1.20 -0.51
C LEU A 317 -26.90 1.33 -0.34
N MET A 318 -27.41 1.48 0.87
CA MET A 318 -28.85 1.71 1.06
C MET A 318 -29.31 2.98 0.32
N LYS A 319 -28.54 4.08 0.35
CA LYS A 319 -28.85 5.29 -0.43
C LYS A 319 -28.85 5.04 -1.93
N LYS A 320 -27.82 4.36 -2.46
CA LYS A 320 -27.68 4.05 -3.89
C LYS A 320 -28.81 3.13 -4.40
N TRP A 321 -29.24 2.16 -3.60
CA TRP A 321 -30.14 1.08 -4.07
C TRP A 321 -31.59 1.23 -3.62
N ILE A 322 -31.86 1.96 -2.55
CA ILE A 322 -33.20 2.15 -2.00
C ILE A 322 -33.64 3.57 -2.29
N PHE A 323 -32.99 4.57 -1.69
CA PHE A 323 -33.50 5.95 -1.70
C PHE A 323 -33.45 6.65 -3.06
N LEU A 324 -32.37 6.50 -3.83
CA LEU A 324 -32.25 7.13 -5.16
C LEU A 324 -33.29 6.58 -6.17
N PRO A 325 -33.47 5.25 -6.30
CA PRO A 325 -34.55 4.70 -7.12
C PRO A 325 -35.95 5.06 -6.61
N LEU A 326 -36.17 5.06 -5.29
CA LEU A 326 -37.46 5.45 -4.68
C LEU A 326 -37.81 6.90 -5.02
N PHE A 327 -36.86 7.82 -4.92
CA PHE A 327 -37.06 9.23 -5.25
C PHE A 327 -37.44 9.41 -6.72
N ASN A 328 -36.71 8.75 -7.64
CA ASN A 328 -37.01 8.78 -9.08
C ASN A 328 -38.37 8.13 -9.43
N LEU A 329 -38.80 7.13 -8.67
CA LEU A 329 -40.11 6.47 -8.83
C LEU A 329 -41.26 7.34 -8.31
N ILE A 330 -41.06 8.02 -7.17
CA ILE A 330 -42.04 8.96 -6.60
C ILE A 330 -42.23 10.16 -7.54
N SER A 331 -41.15 10.66 -8.15
CA SER A 331 -41.23 11.74 -9.15
C SER A 331 -41.91 11.32 -10.47
N HIS A 332 -42.15 10.02 -10.70
CA HIS A 332 -42.73 9.47 -11.93
C HIS A 332 -44.02 8.64 -11.70
N GLY A 333 -44.63 8.73 -10.52
CA GLY A 333 -46.07 8.50 -10.34
C GLY A 333 -46.64 7.08 -10.46
N ASN A 334 -45.89 5.99 -10.19
CA ASN A 334 -46.50 4.64 -10.22
C ASN A 334 -46.17 3.76 -8.99
N ILE A 335 -47.07 3.80 -8.00
CA ILE A 335 -46.98 3.19 -6.66
C ILE A 335 -46.97 1.64 -6.69
N SER A 336 -47.55 1.00 -7.71
CA SER A 336 -47.59 -0.47 -7.83
C SER A 336 -46.20 -1.04 -8.17
N SER A 337 -45.54 -0.47 -9.18
CA SER A 337 -44.17 -0.84 -9.58
C SER A 337 -43.12 -0.61 -8.48
N PHE A 338 -43.41 0.34 -7.60
CA PHE A 338 -42.60 0.71 -6.45
C PHE A 338 -42.58 -0.40 -5.39
N LEU A 339 -43.74 -0.96 -5.04
CA LEU A 339 -43.84 -2.01 -4.01
C LEU A 339 -43.14 -3.32 -4.44
N GLU A 340 -43.21 -3.67 -5.73
CA GLU A 340 -42.50 -4.84 -6.24
C GLU A 340 -40.97 -4.65 -6.27
N LYS A 341 -40.49 -3.47 -6.71
CA LYS A 341 -39.07 -3.15 -6.69
C LYS A 341 -38.51 -3.09 -5.27
N VAL A 342 -39.24 -2.52 -4.31
CA VAL A 342 -38.84 -2.51 -2.90
C VAL A 342 -38.74 -3.92 -2.33
N LYS A 343 -39.71 -4.80 -2.61
CA LYS A 343 -39.64 -6.21 -2.23
C LYS A 343 -38.40 -6.90 -2.82
N SER A 344 -38.13 -6.69 -4.11
CA SER A 344 -36.94 -7.21 -4.80
C SER A 344 -35.62 -6.70 -4.19
N ILE A 345 -35.54 -5.40 -3.88
CA ILE A 345 -34.37 -4.79 -3.24
C ILE A 345 -34.16 -5.34 -1.83
N ILE A 346 -35.21 -5.44 -1.02
CA ILE A 346 -35.15 -6.04 0.33
C ILE A 346 -34.69 -7.50 0.24
N GLN A 347 -35.19 -8.27 -0.74
CA GLN A 347 -34.80 -9.66 -0.96
C GLN A 347 -33.35 -9.79 -1.42
N PHE A 348 -32.86 -8.87 -2.27
CA PHE A 348 -31.46 -8.77 -2.66
C PHE A 348 -30.54 -8.45 -1.46
N PHE A 349 -30.93 -7.51 -0.59
CA PHE A 349 -30.16 -7.19 0.60
C PHE A 349 -30.17 -8.31 1.65
N LYS A 350 -31.26 -9.06 1.81
CA LYS A 350 -31.29 -10.30 2.63
C LYS A 350 -30.30 -11.35 2.13
N ARG A 351 -29.96 -11.37 0.84
CA ARG A 351 -28.98 -12.30 0.24
C ARG A 351 -27.54 -11.79 0.29
N LYS A 352 -27.30 -10.47 0.43
CA LYS A 352 -25.97 -9.85 0.37
C LYS A 352 -25.41 -9.30 1.69
N LEU A 353 -26.24 -9.17 2.75
CA LEU A 353 -25.81 -8.82 4.12
C LEU A 353 -25.42 -10.07 4.91
#